data_AF-R6LZY7-F1
#
_entry.id   AF-R6LZY7-F1
#
_cell.length_a   1.000
_cell.length_b   1.000
_cell.length_c   1.000
_cell.angle_alpha   90.00
_cell.angle_beta   90.00
_cell.angle_gamma   90.00
#
_symmetry.space_group_name_H-M   'P 1'
#
loop_
_entity.id
_entity.type
_entity.pdbx_description
1 polymer ?
#
loop_
_entity_poly.entity_id
_entity_poly.type
_entity_poly.pdbx_seq_one_letter_code
_entity_poly.pdbx_strand_id
1 'polypeptide(L)'
;MEDEKKINWLSLFIKIVIAFAFILIIVWLVSKLINRNKLSDTFKNNINNMETVAVKYFKDIDLPTKQGESIKVTLGEMIEKELIVSVKTSEGGKCDTKDSYSKITRKKDNYEVETRLECGKEKNTITRKFSFNDCKNCSTDTKNNNTKNNDTKNNNTDGNNSTNNSNKSTGVTYYEYVKEWTTYTKWMKGNKTGDNIENKYEYYATAEKTYYSLGIINKKDIKDNTIEYRLKLNDVPNSKYYFTTIKESSYYNDEKEFASDKSISVVKDSSLTIDNIKEYSLKENNFTYKLTPYYYKGTFYINVKVNIKSLEGIKNIKDKYLVPIKITIKFNSGDIVTTKPEGSYDTITYYRYIQKNRDVIWSADNYVEGYTKTGNTKVQ
;
A
#
# COMPACT_ATOMS: atom_id res chain seq x y z
N MET A 1 -53.17 -46.58 53.71
CA MET A 1 -52.97 -45.15 53.40
C MET A 1 -51.99 -45.11 52.25
N GLU A 2 -52.50 -44.95 51.04
CA GLU A 2 -51.68 -44.68 49.86
C GLU A 2 -52.24 -43.41 49.23
N ASP A 3 -51.52 -42.31 49.42
CA ASP A 3 -51.86 -41.03 48.82
C ASP A 3 -51.51 -41.07 47.33
N GLU A 4 -52.53 -41.19 46.49
CA GLU A 4 -52.39 -41.04 45.04
C GLU A 4 -51.93 -39.62 44.70
N LYS A 5 -50.65 -39.48 44.31
CA LYS A 5 -50.08 -38.23 43.80
C LYS A 5 -50.76 -37.83 42.48
N LYS A 6 -51.77 -36.95 42.56
CA LYS A 6 -52.33 -36.27 41.39
C LYS A 6 -51.30 -35.31 40.78
N ILE A 7 -50.78 -35.66 39.61
CA ILE A 7 -49.85 -34.82 38.85
C ILE A 7 -50.62 -33.63 38.28
N ASN A 8 -50.23 -32.41 38.70
CA ASN A 8 -50.86 -31.18 38.23
C ASN A 8 -50.34 -30.82 36.82
N TRP A 9 -50.98 -31.40 35.80
CA TRP A 9 -50.63 -31.27 34.39
C TRP A 9 -50.57 -29.83 33.88
N LEU A 10 -51.39 -28.93 34.45
CA LEU A 10 -51.38 -27.51 34.08
C LEU A 10 -50.06 -26.83 34.47
N SER A 11 -49.55 -27.13 35.66
CA SER A 11 -48.25 -26.65 36.14
C SER A 11 -47.10 -27.21 35.31
N LEU A 12 -47.20 -28.47 34.89
CA LEU A 12 -46.21 -29.12 34.03
C LEU A 12 -46.17 -28.47 32.63
N PHE A 13 -47.33 -28.21 32.04
CA PHE A 13 -47.45 -27.62 30.71
C PHE A 13 -46.89 -26.19 30.66
N ILE A 14 -47.20 -25.35 31.66
CA ILE A 14 -46.66 -23.99 31.76
C ILE A 14 -45.13 -23.98 31.85
N LYS A 15 -44.54 -24.90 32.61
CA LYS A 15 -43.07 -25.04 32.72
C LYS A 15 -42.43 -25.44 31.39
N ILE A 16 -43.07 -26.32 30.62
CA ILE A 16 -42.59 -26.75 29.30
C ILE A 16 -42.64 -25.59 28.30
N VAL A 17 -43.73 -24.81 28.28
CA VAL A 17 -43.87 -23.66 27.39
C VAL A 17 -42.84 -22.57 27.70
N ILE A 18 -42.61 -22.27 28.98
CA ILE A 18 -41.57 -21.32 29.41
C ILE A 18 -40.17 -21.80 29.02
N ALA A 19 -39.88 -23.10 29.17
CA ALA A 19 -38.61 -23.68 28.75
C ALA A 19 -38.40 -23.56 27.24
N PHE A 20 -39.43 -23.82 26.43
CA PHE A 20 -39.36 -23.65 24.97
C PHE A 20 -39.15 -22.18 24.56
N ALA A 21 -39.83 -21.24 25.23
CA ALA A 21 -39.63 -19.81 24.98
C ALA A 21 -38.18 -19.37 25.30
N PHE A 22 -37.61 -19.87 26.41
CA PHE A 22 -36.21 -19.62 26.75
C PHE A 22 -35.24 -20.19 25.71
N ILE A 23 -35.48 -21.41 25.21
CA ILE A 23 -34.65 -22.03 24.18
C ILE A 23 -34.69 -21.20 22.89
N LEU A 24 -35.86 -20.69 22.47
CA LEU A 24 -35.98 -19.82 21.29
C LEU A 24 -35.22 -18.50 21.46
N ILE A 25 -35.26 -17.90 22.66
CA ILE A 25 -34.49 -16.70 22.98
C ILE A 25 -32.98 -16.99 22.94
N ILE A 26 -32.53 -18.13 23.47
CA ILE A 26 -31.12 -18.54 23.43
C ILE A 26 -30.67 -18.78 22.00
N VAL A 27 -31.43 -19.50 21.18
CA VAL A 27 -31.11 -19.73 19.76
C VAL A 27 -31.02 -18.39 19.03
N TRP A 28 -31.97 -17.47 19.25
CA TRP A 28 -31.96 -16.14 18.66
C TRP A 28 -30.75 -15.29 19.08
N LEU A 29 -30.39 -15.32 20.37
CA LEU A 29 -29.20 -14.63 20.90
C LEU A 29 -27.91 -15.21 20.34
N VAL A 30 -27.80 -16.55 20.25
CA VAL A 30 -26.63 -17.25 19.71
C VAL A 30 -26.48 -16.99 18.21
N SER A 31 -27.56 -17.02 17.42
CA SER A 31 -27.54 -16.65 15.99
C SER A 31 -27.10 -15.20 15.77
N LYS A 32 -27.52 -14.28 16.64
CA LYS A 32 -27.12 -12.87 16.60
C LYS A 32 -25.65 -12.64 17.00
N LEU A 33 -25.11 -13.47 17.90
CA LEU A 33 -23.70 -13.44 18.30
C LEU A 33 -22.77 -14.02 17.22
N ILE A 34 -23.17 -15.14 16.59
CA ILE A 34 -22.39 -15.81 15.54
C ILE A 34 -22.25 -14.92 14.29
N ASN A 35 -23.29 -14.17 13.92
CA ASN A 35 -23.25 -13.26 12.77
C ASN A 35 -22.37 -12.01 12.97
N ARG A 36 -21.95 -11.69 14.20
CA ARG A 36 -21.09 -10.52 14.50
C ARG A 36 -19.59 -10.79 14.37
N ASN A 37 -19.16 -12.04 14.41
CA ASN A 37 -17.73 -12.41 14.43
C ASN A 37 -17.17 -12.80 13.05
N LYS A 38 -17.98 -12.75 12.00
CA LYS A 38 -17.52 -13.08 10.64
C LYS A 38 -16.94 -11.82 10.00
N LEU A 39 -15.63 -11.84 9.70
CA LEU A 39 -14.98 -10.84 8.87
C LEU A 39 -15.79 -10.59 7.59
N SER A 40 -16.06 -9.33 7.29
CA SER A 40 -16.71 -8.90 6.05
C SER A 40 -15.85 -9.25 4.84
N ASP A 41 -16.49 -9.50 3.71
CA ASP A 41 -15.78 -9.79 2.46
C ASP A 41 -14.96 -8.57 2.00
N THR A 42 -15.45 -7.36 2.28
CA THR A 42 -14.69 -6.11 2.08
C THR A 42 -13.38 -6.13 2.87
N PHE A 43 -13.42 -6.47 4.17
CA PHE A 43 -12.23 -6.54 5.00
C PHE A 43 -11.24 -7.60 4.49
N LYS A 44 -11.72 -8.80 4.17
CA LYS A 44 -10.89 -9.88 3.61
C LYS A 44 -10.21 -9.43 2.32
N ASN A 45 -10.93 -8.72 1.46
CA ASN A 45 -10.35 -8.21 0.21
C ASN A 45 -9.26 -7.17 0.48
N ASN A 46 -9.48 -6.26 1.43
CA ASN A 46 -8.50 -5.25 1.77
C ASN A 46 -7.20 -5.81 2.32
N ILE A 47 -7.28 -6.76 3.25
CA ILE A 47 -6.08 -7.34 3.87
C ILE A 47 -5.27 -8.15 2.84
N ASN A 48 -5.94 -8.87 1.94
CA ASN A 48 -5.27 -9.57 0.83
C ASN A 48 -4.65 -8.60 -0.18
N ASN A 49 -5.30 -7.48 -0.47
CA ASN A 49 -4.73 -6.42 -1.32
C ASN A 49 -3.48 -5.82 -0.68
N MET A 50 -3.57 -5.50 0.62
CA MET A 50 -2.45 -4.96 1.39
C MET A 50 -1.26 -5.94 1.42
N GLU A 51 -1.51 -7.24 1.57
CA GLU A 51 -0.46 -8.27 1.51
C GLU A 51 0.17 -8.32 0.12
N THR A 52 -0.63 -8.35 -0.94
CA THR A 52 -0.14 -8.42 -2.33
C THR A 52 0.79 -7.24 -2.66
N VAL A 53 0.37 -6.03 -2.27
CA VAL A 53 1.16 -4.81 -2.45
C VAL A 53 2.44 -4.87 -1.64
N ALA A 54 2.36 -5.29 -0.38
CA ALA A 54 3.54 -5.38 0.48
C ALA A 54 4.55 -6.40 -0.03
N VAL A 55 4.10 -7.57 -0.50
CA VAL A 55 4.96 -8.59 -1.11
C VAL A 55 5.70 -8.00 -2.29
N LYS A 56 5.02 -7.23 -3.16
CA LYS A 56 5.68 -6.56 -4.28
C LYS A 56 6.74 -5.57 -3.81
N TYR A 57 6.36 -4.69 -2.87
CA TYR A 57 7.28 -3.72 -2.28
C TYR A 57 8.54 -4.38 -1.69
N PHE A 58 8.38 -5.52 -1.00
CA PHE A 58 9.50 -6.25 -0.41
C PHE A 58 10.43 -6.92 -1.43
N LYS A 59 9.98 -7.16 -2.67
CA LYS A 59 10.87 -7.63 -3.75
C LYS A 59 11.87 -6.57 -4.22
N ASP A 60 11.52 -5.29 -4.08
CA ASP A 60 12.27 -4.18 -4.69
C ASP A 60 13.27 -3.50 -3.74
N ILE A 61 13.23 -3.85 -2.44
CA ILE A 61 14.11 -3.29 -1.40
C ILE A 61 15.12 -4.32 -0.89
N ASP A 62 16.14 -3.83 -0.19
CA ASP A 62 17.09 -4.69 0.52
C ASP A 62 16.44 -5.25 1.79
N LEU A 63 16.40 -6.58 1.90
CA LEU A 63 15.83 -7.33 3.00
C LEU A 63 16.89 -7.71 4.05
N PRO A 64 16.48 -7.95 5.31
CA PRO A 64 17.42 -8.30 6.37
C PRO A 64 18.06 -9.67 6.15
N THR A 65 19.38 -9.75 6.25
CA THR A 65 20.13 -11.00 6.03
C THR A 65 20.30 -11.83 7.29
N LYS A 66 20.20 -11.23 8.48
CA LYS A 66 20.32 -11.93 9.77
C LYS A 66 18.99 -12.53 10.20
N GLN A 67 19.02 -13.78 10.63
CA GLN A 67 17.84 -14.49 11.12
C GLN A 67 17.20 -13.74 12.31
N GLY A 68 15.88 -13.56 12.26
CA GLY A 68 15.11 -12.86 13.28
C GLY A 68 14.92 -11.36 13.04
N GLU A 69 15.72 -10.74 12.17
CA GLU A 69 15.52 -9.34 11.81
C GLU A 69 14.31 -9.15 10.89
N SER A 70 13.69 -7.97 10.98
CA SER A 70 12.47 -7.66 10.24
C SER A 70 12.43 -6.23 9.72
N ILE A 71 11.74 -6.01 8.61
CA ILE A 71 11.40 -4.70 8.07
C ILE A 71 9.87 -4.58 8.05
N LYS A 72 9.35 -3.43 8.45
CA LYS A 72 7.92 -3.13 8.53
C LYS A 72 7.59 -1.96 7.60
N VAL A 73 6.44 -2.05 6.93
CA VAL A 73 5.78 -0.94 6.24
C VAL A 73 4.33 -0.86 6.70
N THR A 74 3.92 0.29 7.22
CA THR A 74 2.55 0.56 7.69
C THR A 74 1.62 0.86 6.53
N LEU A 75 0.30 0.73 6.75
CA LEU A 75 -0.71 1.13 5.76
C LEU A 75 -0.58 2.63 5.42
N GLY A 76 -0.28 3.48 6.39
CA GLY A 76 -0.02 4.90 6.19
C GLY A 76 1.18 5.14 5.27
N GLU A 77 2.29 4.45 5.50
CA GLU A 77 3.46 4.51 4.61
C GLU A 77 3.16 3.94 3.22
N MET A 78 2.33 2.91 3.11
CA MET A 78 1.88 2.41 1.79
C MET A 78 1.04 3.43 1.05
N ILE A 79 0.15 4.16 1.73
CA ILE A 79 -0.64 5.24 1.13
C ILE A 79 0.25 6.41 0.73
N GLU A 80 1.17 6.83 1.62
CA GLU A 80 2.11 7.92 1.36
C GLU A 80 3.06 7.59 0.20
N LYS A 81 3.48 6.33 0.09
CA LYS A 81 4.27 5.81 -1.03
C LYS A 81 3.42 5.50 -2.27
N GLU A 82 2.11 5.78 -2.23
CA GLU A 82 1.12 5.52 -3.30
C GLU A 82 1.07 4.05 -3.74
N LEU A 83 1.52 3.14 -2.86
CA LEU A 83 1.40 1.70 -3.02
C LEU A 83 -0.03 1.23 -2.81
N ILE A 84 -0.88 1.97 -2.06
CA ILE A 84 -2.31 1.68 -1.89
C ILE A 84 -3.12 2.98 -1.95
N VAL A 85 -4.09 3.07 -2.86
CA VAL A 85 -4.89 4.30 -3.05
C VAL A 85 -6.06 4.42 -2.06
N SER A 86 -6.69 3.31 -1.66
CA SER A 86 -7.76 3.35 -0.65
C SER A 86 -8.04 1.99 -0.02
N VAL A 87 -8.48 2.00 1.24
CA VAL A 87 -9.01 0.84 1.95
C VAL A 87 -10.47 1.12 2.29
N LYS A 88 -11.41 0.40 1.66
CA LYS A 88 -12.86 0.57 1.92
C LYS A 88 -13.23 -0.09 3.24
N THR A 89 -14.06 0.51 4.07
CA THR A 89 -14.64 -0.21 5.21
C THR A 89 -16.12 -0.47 5.00
N SER A 90 -16.58 -1.60 5.52
CA SER A 90 -17.98 -2.06 5.49
C SER A 90 -18.91 -1.13 6.29
N GLU A 91 -18.41 -0.49 7.34
CA GLU A 91 -19.19 0.35 8.27
C GLU A 91 -18.82 1.86 8.25
N GLY A 92 -18.00 2.33 7.31
CA GLY A 92 -17.60 3.75 7.24
C GLY A 92 -16.50 4.18 8.23
N GLY A 93 -15.99 3.27 9.08
CA GLY A 93 -14.78 3.52 9.88
C GLY A 93 -13.54 3.69 9.01
N LYS A 94 -12.51 4.44 9.43
CA LYS A 94 -11.22 4.44 8.71
C LYS A 94 -10.37 3.27 9.20
N CYS A 95 -9.62 2.63 8.31
CA CYS A 95 -8.59 1.67 8.74
C CYS A 95 -7.45 2.41 9.44
N ASP A 96 -6.93 1.82 10.50
CA ASP A 96 -5.84 2.41 11.26
C ASP A 96 -4.57 2.39 10.41
N THR A 97 -4.06 3.56 10.08
CA THR A 97 -2.90 3.70 9.18
C THR A 97 -1.57 3.40 9.86
N LYS A 98 -1.52 3.35 11.20
CA LYS A 98 -0.30 3.09 11.99
C LYS A 98 -0.22 1.64 12.45
N ASP A 99 -1.35 1.09 12.90
CA ASP A 99 -1.45 -0.25 13.47
C ASP A 99 -1.76 -1.32 12.42
N SER A 100 -2.20 -0.93 11.24
CA SER A 100 -2.19 -1.80 10.05
C SER A 100 -0.82 -1.76 9.40
N TYR A 101 -0.22 -2.92 9.15
CA TYR A 101 1.12 -3.01 8.57
C TYR A 101 1.37 -4.35 7.86
N SER A 102 2.40 -4.36 7.02
CA SER A 102 3.06 -5.60 6.60
C SER A 102 4.50 -5.62 7.11
N LYS A 103 4.92 -6.75 7.65
CA LYS A 103 6.24 -6.96 8.23
C LYS A 103 6.85 -8.22 7.63
N ILE A 104 8.02 -8.10 7.01
CA ILE A 104 8.80 -9.22 6.50
C ILE A 104 9.91 -9.56 7.48
N THR A 105 10.01 -10.84 7.86
CA THR A 105 10.99 -11.33 8.85
C THR A 105 11.87 -12.42 8.24
N ARG A 106 13.18 -12.32 8.44
CA ARG A 106 14.13 -13.37 8.02
C ARG A 106 13.96 -14.61 8.88
N LYS A 107 13.49 -15.71 8.30
CA LYS A 107 13.50 -17.04 8.92
C LYS A 107 14.76 -17.79 8.46
N LYS A 108 14.88 -19.03 8.93
CA LYS A 108 16.00 -19.92 8.58
C LYS A 108 16.08 -20.17 7.06
N ASP A 109 14.99 -20.68 6.49
CA ASP A 109 14.96 -21.17 5.10
C ASP A 109 14.09 -20.33 4.15
N ASN A 110 13.46 -19.25 4.64
CA ASN A 110 12.67 -18.32 3.85
C ASN A 110 12.52 -16.96 4.56
N TYR A 111 11.75 -16.06 3.95
CA TYR A 111 11.12 -14.96 4.66
C TYR A 111 9.66 -15.27 4.96
N GLU A 112 9.13 -14.67 6.01
CA GLU A 112 7.71 -14.68 6.34
C GLU A 112 7.19 -13.25 6.33
N VAL A 113 6.15 -13.00 5.53
CA VAL A 113 5.44 -11.73 5.48
C VAL A 113 4.18 -11.86 6.32
N GLU A 114 4.09 -11.06 7.38
CA GLU A 114 2.92 -10.90 8.23
C GLU A 114 2.21 -9.60 7.85
N THR A 115 0.97 -9.69 7.37
CA THR A 115 0.12 -8.53 7.05
C THR A 115 -1.02 -8.44 8.04
N ARG A 116 -1.07 -7.35 8.77
CA ARG A 116 -2.11 -7.01 9.73
C ARG A 116 -2.92 -5.83 9.21
N LEU A 117 -4.25 -5.95 9.28
CA LEU A 117 -5.18 -4.86 8.99
C LEU A 117 -6.12 -4.67 10.17
N GLU A 118 -6.41 -3.41 10.49
CA GLU A 118 -7.33 -3.01 11.54
C GLU A 118 -8.24 -1.90 11.01
N CYS A 119 -9.54 -2.17 10.95
CA CYS A 119 -10.56 -1.30 10.37
C CYS A 119 -11.78 -1.25 11.29
N GLY A 120 -11.83 -0.26 12.19
CA GLY A 120 -12.89 -0.15 13.19
C GLY A 120 -12.91 -1.38 14.11
N LYS A 121 -13.99 -2.16 14.04
CA LYS A 121 -14.15 -3.39 14.85
C LYS A 121 -13.55 -4.64 14.20
N GLU A 122 -13.22 -4.57 12.90
CA GLU A 122 -12.67 -5.69 12.17
C GLU A 122 -11.13 -5.65 12.23
N LYS A 123 -10.52 -6.76 12.63
CA LYS A 123 -9.07 -6.88 12.77
C LYS A 123 -8.64 -8.30 12.46
N ASN A 124 -7.58 -8.44 11.67
CA ASN A 124 -7.01 -9.74 11.35
C ASN A 124 -5.53 -9.64 10.99
N THR A 125 -4.86 -10.78 10.97
CA THR A 125 -3.49 -10.92 10.50
C THR A 125 -3.40 -12.15 9.61
N ILE A 126 -2.80 -11.99 8.43
CA ILE A 126 -2.51 -13.07 7.50
C ILE A 126 -1.00 -13.19 7.31
N THR A 127 -0.55 -14.38 6.96
CA THR A 127 0.88 -14.68 6.83
C THR A 127 1.14 -15.41 5.52
N ARG A 128 2.26 -15.06 4.87
CA ARG A 128 2.69 -15.69 3.62
C ARG A 128 4.19 -15.95 3.62
N LYS A 129 4.58 -17.11 3.09
CA LYS A 129 5.98 -17.44 2.81
C LYS A 129 6.48 -16.63 1.61
N PHE A 130 7.66 -16.07 1.73
CA PHE A 130 8.35 -15.28 0.70
C PHE A 130 9.72 -15.90 0.43
N SER A 131 10.02 -16.16 -0.85
CA SER A 131 11.20 -16.92 -1.24
C SER A 131 12.48 -16.09 -1.18
N PHE A 132 13.62 -16.72 -0.92
CA PHE A 132 14.92 -16.06 -1.10
C PHE A 132 15.21 -15.71 -2.56
N ASN A 133 14.64 -16.45 -3.51
CA ASN A 133 14.77 -16.15 -4.94
C ASN A 133 14.03 -14.86 -5.33
N ASP A 134 13.04 -14.46 -4.54
CA ASP A 134 12.27 -13.23 -4.75
C ASP A 134 12.92 -12.00 -4.07
N CYS A 135 14.01 -12.20 -3.32
CA CYS A 135 14.69 -11.16 -2.56
C CYS A 135 15.84 -10.55 -3.38
N LYS A 136 15.82 -9.22 -3.55
CA LYS A 136 16.79 -8.45 -4.32
C LYS A 136 18.24 -8.65 -3.88
N ASN A 137 18.50 -8.54 -2.57
CA ASN A 137 19.85 -8.59 -1.99
C ASN A 137 20.21 -9.95 -1.38
N CYS A 138 19.40 -10.98 -1.62
CA CYS A 138 19.68 -12.35 -1.16
C CYS A 138 20.49 -13.16 -2.17
N SER A 139 20.61 -12.64 -3.39
CA SER A 139 21.46 -13.21 -4.43
C SER A 139 22.83 -12.51 -4.37
N THR A 140 23.76 -13.03 -3.56
CA THR A 140 25.19 -12.76 -3.74
C THR A 140 26.00 -14.05 -3.54
N ASP A 141 26.55 -14.49 -4.66
CA ASP A 141 27.88 -15.08 -4.87
C ASP A 141 28.51 -15.89 -3.72
N THR A 142 28.56 -17.19 -3.94
CA THR A 142 29.63 -18.07 -3.47
C THR A 142 30.95 -17.66 -4.13
N LYS A 143 31.56 -16.54 -3.71
CA LYS A 143 32.99 -16.29 -3.90
C LYS A 143 33.69 -16.39 -2.56
N ASN A 144 34.33 -17.55 -2.40
CA ASN A 144 35.31 -17.88 -1.37
C ASN A 144 36.15 -16.68 -0.95
N ASN A 145 36.01 -16.24 0.29
CA ASN A 145 37.10 -15.61 1.01
C ASN A 145 38.14 -16.69 1.33
N ASN A 146 39.04 -16.96 0.40
CA ASN A 146 40.29 -17.65 0.66
C ASN A 146 41.45 -16.65 0.60
N THR A 147 41.85 -16.20 1.79
CA THR A 147 43.22 -16.16 2.30
C THR A 147 44.34 -15.72 1.34
N LYS A 148 44.97 -14.59 1.66
CA LYS A 148 46.40 -14.57 2.05
C LYS A 148 46.78 -13.26 2.72
N ASN A 149 46.85 -13.30 4.05
CA ASN A 149 47.63 -12.39 4.85
C ASN A 149 49.11 -12.75 4.59
N ASN A 150 49.88 -11.86 3.97
CA ASN A 150 51.33 -11.97 3.93
C ASN A 150 51.89 -10.98 4.96
N ASP A 151 52.07 -11.49 6.18
CA ASP A 151 52.94 -10.87 7.18
C ASP A 151 54.39 -10.98 6.68
N THR A 152 54.97 -9.86 6.24
CA THR A 152 56.42 -9.75 6.08
C THR A 152 56.99 -9.02 7.30
N LYS A 153 57.44 -9.85 8.25
CA LYS A 153 58.30 -9.47 9.37
C LYS A 153 59.64 -9.01 8.80
N ASN A 154 59.98 -7.73 8.95
CA ASN A 154 61.33 -7.24 8.66
C ASN A 154 62.01 -6.85 9.99
N ASN A 155 62.89 -7.73 10.45
CA ASN A 155 63.87 -7.43 11.47
C ASN A 155 65.05 -6.72 10.79
N ASN A 156 65.51 -5.60 11.35
CA ASN A 156 66.93 -5.26 11.29
C ASN A 156 67.32 -4.51 12.56
N THR A 157 68.25 -5.12 13.28
CA THR A 157 69.02 -4.55 14.38
C THR A 157 70.33 -4.02 13.81
N ASP A 158 70.75 -2.83 14.23
CA ASP A 158 72.11 -2.51 14.73
C ASP A 158 72.49 -1.05 14.47
N GLY A 159 73.12 -0.44 15.49
CA GLY A 159 73.88 0.80 15.32
C GLY A 159 73.79 1.78 16.48
N ASN A 160 74.44 1.44 17.60
CA ASN A 160 74.63 2.30 18.76
C ASN A 160 75.65 3.43 18.48
N ASN A 161 75.38 4.68 18.87
CA ASN A 161 76.39 5.50 19.58
C ASN A 161 75.81 6.76 20.25
N SER A 162 76.32 7.00 21.45
CA SER A 162 75.99 8.05 22.42
C SER A 162 76.58 9.41 22.06
N THR A 163 75.89 10.51 22.37
CA THR A 163 76.48 11.63 23.12
C THR A 163 75.44 12.66 23.58
N ASN A 164 75.75 13.24 24.75
CA ASN A 164 74.91 14.09 25.59
C ASN A 164 74.77 15.55 25.11
N ASN A 165 73.54 16.04 25.31
CA ASN A 165 73.16 17.33 25.88
C ASN A 165 73.43 18.63 25.09
N SER A 166 72.35 19.20 24.55
CA SER A 166 72.07 20.64 24.73
C SER A 166 70.55 20.84 24.78
N ASN A 167 70.04 21.26 25.94
CA ASN A 167 68.68 21.75 26.09
C ASN A 167 68.57 23.11 25.37
N LYS A 168 68.36 23.04 24.06
CA LYS A 168 67.77 24.12 23.28
C LYS A 168 66.30 23.75 23.21
N SER A 169 65.41 24.62 23.68
CA SER A 169 63.97 24.47 23.42
C SER A 169 63.76 24.61 21.91
N THR A 170 64.00 23.53 21.18
CA THR A 170 63.69 23.40 19.76
C THR A 170 62.20 23.19 19.71
N GLY A 171 61.47 24.27 19.43
CA GLY A 171 60.04 24.15 19.22
C GLY A 171 59.79 23.11 18.14
N VAL A 172 58.93 22.14 18.44
CA VAL A 172 58.58 21.07 17.50
C VAL A 172 57.60 21.68 16.51
N THR A 173 57.92 21.60 15.22
CA THR A 173 57.00 22.02 14.16
C THR A 173 55.94 20.94 13.96
N TYR A 174 54.69 21.29 14.23
CA TYR A 174 53.53 20.47 13.90
C TYR A 174 52.95 20.94 12.57
N TYR A 175 52.60 19.99 11.71
CA TYR A 175 51.89 20.23 10.46
C TYR A 175 50.41 19.95 10.65
N GLU A 176 49.56 20.74 10.01
CA GLU A 176 48.13 20.49 9.97
C GLU A 176 47.83 19.36 8.98
N TYR A 177 46.98 18.43 9.40
CA TYR A 177 46.50 17.32 8.62
C TYR A 177 44.97 17.36 8.61
N VAL A 178 44.37 17.31 7.42
CA VAL A 178 42.93 17.41 7.23
C VAL A 178 42.39 16.11 6.64
N LYS A 179 41.28 15.62 7.20
CA LYS A 179 40.51 14.49 6.67
C LYS A 179 39.10 14.98 6.36
N GLU A 180 38.70 14.83 5.11
CA GLU A 180 37.34 15.17 4.66
C GLU A 180 36.60 13.92 4.21
N TRP A 181 35.33 13.82 4.58
CA TRP A 181 34.47 12.74 4.11
C TRP A 181 33.01 13.17 4.02
N THR A 182 32.29 12.54 3.11
CA THR A 182 30.88 12.82 2.88
C THR A 182 30.01 11.76 3.53
N THR A 183 29.01 12.20 4.29
CA THR A 183 27.96 11.33 4.83
C THR A 183 26.61 11.70 4.24
N TYR A 184 25.72 10.72 4.16
CA TYR A 184 24.40 10.89 3.55
C TYR A 184 23.32 10.50 4.55
N THR A 185 22.25 11.29 4.60
CA THR A 185 21.04 10.85 5.30
C THR A 185 20.35 9.74 4.52
N LYS A 186 19.41 9.06 5.18
CA LYS A 186 18.46 8.20 4.48
C LYS A 186 17.65 9.03 3.47
N TRP A 187 17.25 8.39 2.38
CA TRP A 187 16.32 8.96 1.40
C TRP A 187 14.96 9.21 2.05
N MET A 188 14.38 10.39 1.77
CA MET A 188 13.05 10.80 2.20
C MET A 188 12.21 11.11 0.97
N LYS A 189 10.91 10.76 0.98
CA LYS A 189 9.99 11.13 -0.11
C LYS A 189 9.74 12.63 -0.04
N GLY A 190 9.72 13.28 -1.21
CA GLY A 190 9.49 14.72 -1.34
C GLY A 190 10.42 15.36 -2.35
N ASN A 191 10.09 16.60 -2.72
CA ASN A 191 10.89 17.40 -3.62
C ASN A 191 11.57 18.51 -2.82
N LYS A 192 12.91 18.51 -2.80
CA LYS A 192 13.70 19.54 -2.12
C LYS A 192 14.89 19.94 -2.97
N THR A 193 15.19 21.24 -2.96
CA THR A 193 16.32 21.83 -3.67
C THR A 193 17.28 22.49 -2.66
N GLY A 194 18.57 22.46 -2.97
CA GLY A 194 19.61 23.06 -2.14
C GLY A 194 20.99 22.48 -2.43
N ASP A 195 22.04 23.21 -2.09
CA ASP A 195 23.44 22.86 -2.40
C ASP A 195 23.91 21.58 -1.68
N ASN A 196 23.26 21.23 -0.58
CA ASN A 196 23.53 20.01 0.19
C ASN A 196 22.43 18.95 0.01
N ILE A 197 21.67 19.01 -1.10
CA ILE A 197 20.60 18.07 -1.38
C ILE A 197 20.93 17.25 -2.62
N GLU A 198 20.79 15.94 -2.49
CA GLU A 198 20.76 15.02 -3.62
C GLU A 198 19.33 14.56 -3.87
N ASN A 199 18.92 14.48 -5.13
CA ASN A 199 17.62 13.99 -5.54
C ASN A 199 17.74 12.67 -6.30
N LYS A 200 16.77 11.78 -6.09
CA LYS A 200 16.54 10.62 -6.97
C LYS A 200 15.07 10.57 -7.35
N TYR A 201 14.81 9.94 -8.49
CA TYR A 201 13.48 9.80 -9.06
C TYR A 201 13.19 8.33 -9.33
N GLU A 202 11.97 7.95 -9.01
CA GLU A 202 11.38 6.68 -9.41
C GLU A 202 10.12 7.01 -10.22
N TYR A 203 9.76 6.13 -11.15
CA TYR A 203 8.67 6.36 -12.09
C TYR A 203 7.80 5.12 -12.16
N TYR A 204 6.50 5.32 -12.36
CA TYR A 204 5.59 4.25 -12.73
C TYR A 204 4.74 4.68 -13.92
N ALA A 205 4.58 3.77 -14.88
CA ALA A 205 3.78 4.04 -16.06
C ALA A 205 2.31 4.28 -15.66
N THR A 206 1.66 5.19 -16.36
CA THR A 206 0.25 5.50 -16.18
C THR A 206 -0.49 5.39 -17.51
N ALA A 207 -1.76 5.05 -17.44
CA ALA A 207 -2.65 5.08 -18.59
C ALA A 207 -3.99 5.67 -18.17
N GLU A 208 -4.64 6.37 -19.08
CA GLU A 208 -5.98 6.90 -18.83
C GLU A 208 -6.95 6.29 -19.82
N LYS A 209 -8.14 5.97 -19.34
CA LYS A 209 -9.21 5.50 -20.19
C LYS A 209 -10.55 6.03 -19.74
N THR A 210 -11.32 6.47 -20.71
CA THR A 210 -12.69 6.94 -20.54
C THR A 210 -13.63 5.79 -20.84
N TYR A 211 -14.63 5.65 -19.99
CA TYR A 211 -15.68 4.66 -20.08
C TYR A 211 -17.04 5.32 -20.05
N TYR A 212 -17.98 4.79 -20.83
CA TYR A 212 -19.37 5.24 -20.85
C TYR A 212 -20.27 4.18 -20.24
N SER A 213 -20.84 4.50 -19.07
CA SER A 213 -21.69 3.58 -18.32
C SER A 213 -23.14 4.00 -18.42
N LEU A 214 -24.01 3.06 -18.79
CA LEU A 214 -25.46 3.20 -18.69
C LEU A 214 -26.01 2.28 -17.59
N GLY A 215 -26.19 2.79 -16.37
CA GLY A 215 -26.76 2.00 -15.27
C GLY A 215 -28.25 1.73 -15.50
N ILE A 216 -28.69 0.48 -15.37
CA ILE A 216 -30.11 0.10 -15.48
C ILE A 216 -30.65 -0.15 -14.07
N ILE A 217 -31.59 0.67 -13.64
CA ILE A 217 -32.16 0.65 -12.29
C ILE A 217 -33.62 0.23 -12.37
N ASN A 218 -33.98 -0.91 -11.77
CA ASN A 218 -35.40 -1.21 -11.61
C ASN A 218 -35.98 -0.35 -10.50
N LYS A 219 -37.15 0.25 -10.74
CA LYS A 219 -37.85 1.10 -9.78
C LYS A 219 -38.06 0.41 -8.43
N LYS A 220 -38.38 -0.89 -8.45
CA LYS A 220 -38.59 -1.72 -7.24
C LYS A 220 -37.33 -1.96 -6.41
N ASP A 221 -36.15 -1.80 -6.98
CA ASP A 221 -34.88 -2.07 -6.30
C ASP A 221 -34.33 -0.81 -5.58
N ILE A 222 -34.95 0.35 -5.81
CA ILE A 222 -34.63 1.60 -5.14
C ILE A 222 -35.11 1.50 -3.68
N LYS A 223 -34.19 1.68 -2.74
CA LYS A 223 -34.47 1.69 -1.30
C LYS A 223 -33.94 2.98 -0.69
N ASP A 224 -34.78 3.67 0.07
CA ASP A 224 -34.43 4.94 0.71
C ASP A 224 -33.80 5.94 -0.27
N ASN A 225 -34.39 6.07 -1.47
CA ASN A 225 -33.88 6.88 -2.58
C ASN A 225 -32.45 6.53 -3.04
N THR A 226 -31.96 5.33 -2.72
CA THR A 226 -30.63 4.88 -3.10
C THR A 226 -30.66 3.55 -3.82
N ILE A 227 -29.67 3.34 -4.68
CA ILE A 227 -29.39 2.05 -5.29
C ILE A 227 -27.90 1.89 -5.57
N GLU A 228 -27.42 0.66 -5.49
CA GLU A 228 -26.03 0.32 -5.77
C GLU A 228 -25.96 -0.74 -6.87
N TYR A 229 -25.08 -0.51 -7.84
CA TYR A 229 -24.76 -1.49 -8.89
C TYR A 229 -23.27 -1.52 -9.16
N ARG A 230 -22.85 -2.55 -9.90
CA ARG A 230 -21.44 -2.81 -10.20
C ARG A 230 -21.20 -2.77 -11.70
N LEU A 231 -20.19 -2.01 -12.09
CA LEU A 231 -19.66 -1.98 -13.44
C LEU A 231 -18.43 -2.88 -13.49
N LYS A 232 -18.34 -3.76 -14.48
CA LYS A 232 -17.13 -4.51 -14.78
C LYS A 232 -16.43 -3.85 -15.97
N LEU A 233 -15.15 -3.52 -15.80
CA LEU A 233 -14.32 -2.99 -16.88
C LEU A 233 -13.70 -4.16 -17.64
N ASN A 234 -14.02 -4.29 -18.92
CA ASN A 234 -13.56 -5.39 -19.77
C ASN A 234 -12.27 -5.04 -20.50
N ASP A 235 -12.17 -3.81 -20.97
CA ASP A 235 -11.05 -3.35 -21.80
C ASP A 235 -10.21 -2.35 -21.01
N VAL A 236 -9.25 -2.88 -20.26
CA VAL A 236 -8.31 -2.13 -19.42
C VAL A 236 -6.94 -2.05 -20.11
N PRO A 237 -6.22 -0.92 -20.02
CA PRO A 237 -5.02 -0.69 -20.84
C PRO A 237 -3.87 -1.69 -20.67
N ASN A 238 -3.75 -2.35 -19.50
CA ASN A 238 -2.73 -3.37 -19.24
C ASN A 238 -3.15 -4.24 -18.04
N SER A 239 -2.90 -5.55 -18.12
CA SER A 239 -3.13 -6.50 -17.03
C SER A 239 -2.19 -6.33 -15.84
N LYS A 240 -1.09 -5.57 -15.99
CA LYS A 240 -0.12 -5.23 -14.93
C LYS A 240 -0.50 -4.01 -14.09
N TYR A 241 -1.57 -3.31 -14.45
CA TYR A 241 -2.11 -2.23 -13.62
C TYR A 241 -2.92 -2.87 -12.49
N TYR A 242 -2.67 -2.45 -11.24
CA TYR A 242 -3.38 -2.93 -10.05
C TYR A 242 -4.10 -1.81 -9.30
N PHE A 243 -3.80 -0.55 -9.66
CA PHE A 243 -4.33 0.65 -9.03
C PHE A 243 -5.10 1.48 -10.03
N THR A 244 -6.26 1.97 -9.59
CA THR A 244 -7.13 2.82 -10.38
C THR A 244 -7.70 3.95 -9.54
N THR A 245 -7.61 5.16 -10.06
CA THR A 245 -8.21 6.36 -9.45
C THR A 245 -9.23 6.94 -10.41
N ILE A 246 -10.37 7.39 -9.89
CA ILE A 246 -11.31 8.20 -10.68
C ILE A 246 -10.66 9.56 -10.87
N LYS A 247 -10.28 9.88 -12.11
CA LYS A 247 -9.72 11.19 -12.46
C LYS A 247 -10.85 12.21 -12.63
N GLU A 248 -11.89 11.80 -13.34
CA GLU A 248 -13.04 12.64 -13.66
C GLU A 248 -14.28 11.77 -13.83
N SER A 249 -15.44 12.31 -13.46
CA SER A 249 -16.72 11.72 -13.80
C SER A 249 -17.77 12.79 -13.99
N SER A 250 -18.65 12.59 -14.97
CA SER A 250 -19.71 13.54 -15.27
C SER A 250 -20.97 12.83 -15.77
N TYR A 251 -22.10 13.55 -15.69
CA TYR A 251 -23.27 13.19 -16.45
C TYR A 251 -22.95 13.26 -17.94
N TYR A 252 -23.39 12.27 -18.71
CA TYR A 252 -23.19 12.21 -20.15
C TYR A 252 -24.43 11.61 -20.79
N ASN A 253 -24.84 12.10 -21.96
CA ASN A 253 -26.13 11.71 -22.55
C ASN A 253 -26.09 11.65 -24.08
N ASP A 254 -24.92 11.38 -24.65
CA ASP A 254 -24.81 11.03 -26.07
C ASP A 254 -24.98 9.52 -26.22
N GLU A 255 -25.99 9.11 -26.98
CA GLU A 255 -26.43 7.72 -27.09
C GLU A 255 -25.43 6.85 -27.86
N LYS A 256 -24.64 7.46 -28.76
CA LYS A 256 -23.73 6.73 -29.65
C LYS A 256 -22.66 5.96 -28.88
N GLU A 257 -22.09 6.57 -27.84
CA GLU A 257 -21.03 5.94 -27.05
C GLU A 257 -21.56 4.78 -26.20
N PHE A 258 -22.76 4.90 -25.60
CA PHE A 258 -23.32 3.80 -24.80
C PHE A 258 -23.65 2.55 -25.62
N ALA A 259 -23.95 2.74 -26.90
CA ALA A 259 -24.27 1.65 -27.83
C ALA A 259 -23.02 0.98 -28.41
N SER A 260 -21.94 1.73 -28.58
CA SER A 260 -20.68 1.26 -29.17
C SER A 260 -19.69 0.74 -28.13
N ASP A 261 -19.76 1.24 -26.89
CA ASP A 261 -18.76 1.00 -25.86
C ASP A 261 -18.89 -0.41 -25.24
N LYS A 262 -18.09 -1.35 -25.75
CA LYS A 262 -17.95 -2.71 -25.21
C LYS A 262 -16.99 -2.77 -24.02
N SER A 263 -16.35 -1.66 -23.65
CA SER A 263 -15.31 -1.61 -22.62
C SER A 263 -15.86 -1.72 -21.20
N ILE A 264 -17.17 -1.49 -21.00
CA ILE A 264 -17.90 -1.81 -19.77
C ILE A 264 -18.94 -2.89 -20.03
N SER A 265 -18.98 -3.90 -19.15
CA SER A 265 -20.15 -4.78 -19.07
C SER A 265 -21.22 -4.12 -18.21
N VAL A 266 -22.25 -3.61 -18.88
CA VAL A 266 -23.57 -3.38 -18.28
C VAL A 266 -24.39 -4.67 -18.41
N VAL A 267 -25.27 -4.96 -17.46
CA VAL A 267 -26.26 -6.03 -17.62
C VAL A 267 -27.07 -5.71 -18.87
N LYS A 268 -26.88 -6.47 -19.96
CA LYS A 268 -27.62 -6.23 -21.20
C LYS A 268 -29.10 -6.48 -20.98
N ASP A 269 -29.91 -5.48 -21.28
CA ASP A 269 -31.36 -5.61 -21.33
C ASP A 269 -31.82 -5.51 -22.78
N SER A 270 -32.46 -6.57 -23.26
CA SER A 270 -32.94 -6.67 -24.64
C SER A 270 -34.07 -5.67 -24.97
N SER A 271 -34.58 -4.95 -23.98
CA SER A 271 -35.60 -3.90 -24.18
C SER A 271 -35.04 -2.50 -24.45
N LEU A 272 -33.71 -2.30 -24.37
CA LEU A 272 -33.07 -1.02 -24.64
C LEU A 272 -32.61 -0.92 -26.11
N THR A 273 -33.08 0.12 -26.79
CA THR A 273 -32.60 0.57 -28.10
C THR A 273 -31.85 1.89 -27.96
N ILE A 274 -31.01 2.24 -28.94
CA ILE A 274 -30.22 3.48 -28.95
C ILE A 274 -31.14 4.70 -28.78
N ASP A 275 -32.22 4.76 -29.56
CA ASP A 275 -33.15 5.89 -29.63
C ASP A 275 -33.88 6.20 -28.30
N ASN A 276 -33.89 5.25 -27.36
CA ASN A 276 -34.58 5.37 -26.08
C ASN A 276 -33.63 5.77 -24.93
N ILE A 277 -32.32 5.89 -25.14
CA ILE A 277 -31.40 6.13 -24.02
C ILE A 277 -31.59 7.55 -23.47
N LYS A 278 -31.65 8.55 -24.33
CA LYS A 278 -31.76 9.97 -23.96
C LYS A 278 -33.08 10.31 -23.31
N GLU A 279 -34.17 9.74 -23.82
CA GLU A 279 -35.53 10.00 -23.33
C GLU A 279 -35.75 9.41 -21.93
N TYR A 280 -35.25 8.19 -21.69
CA TYR A 280 -35.51 7.42 -20.46
C TYR A 280 -34.37 7.50 -19.42
N SER A 281 -33.31 8.27 -19.72
CA SER A 281 -32.25 8.57 -18.75
C SER A 281 -32.64 9.64 -17.75
N LEU A 282 -32.31 9.37 -16.48
CA LEU A 282 -32.26 10.38 -15.43
C LEU A 282 -31.39 11.54 -15.90
N LYS A 283 -31.82 12.77 -15.61
CA LYS A 283 -31.03 13.98 -15.89
C LYS A 283 -30.07 14.27 -14.74
N GLU A 284 -29.09 15.13 -14.99
CA GLU A 284 -28.06 15.50 -14.03
C GLU A 284 -28.61 15.98 -12.69
N ASN A 285 -29.71 16.72 -12.68
CA ASN A 285 -30.36 17.20 -11.45
C ASN A 285 -31.18 16.13 -10.70
N ASN A 286 -31.49 14.99 -11.33
CA ASN A 286 -32.31 13.94 -10.73
C ASN A 286 -31.53 13.08 -9.73
N PHE A 287 -30.20 13.08 -9.76
CA PHE A 287 -29.40 12.18 -8.92
C PHE A 287 -28.04 12.76 -8.58
N THR A 288 -27.40 12.16 -7.58
CA THR A 288 -25.95 12.22 -7.36
C THR A 288 -25.41 10.81 -7.30
N TYR A 289 -24.09 10.67 -7.38
CA TYR A 289 -23.48 9.37 -7.33
C TYR A 289 -22.12 9.40 -6.64
N LYS A 290 -21.72 8.24 -6.12
CA LYS A 290 -20.37 7.97 -5.63
C LYS A 290 -19.81 6.78 -6.39
N LEU A 291 -18.68 6.99 -7.05
CA LEU A 291 -17.93 5.95 -7.72
C LEU A 291 -16.88 5.41 -6.77
N THR A 292 -16.68 4.09 -6.75
CA THR A 292 -15.55 3.55 -6.02
C THR A 292 -14.93 2.36 -6.72
N PRO A 293 -13.81 2.57 -7.45
CA PRO A 293 -13.15 1.53 -8.22
C PRO A 293 -12.47 0.53 -7.28
N TYR A 294 -12.28 -0.70 -7.76
CA TYR A 294 -11.55 -1.76 -7.07
C TYR A 294 -11.16 -2.88 -8.03
N TYR A 295 -10.14 -3.64 -7.64
CA TYR A 295 -9.66 -4.81 -8.36
C TYR A 295 -10.06 -6.08 -7.62
N TYR A 296 -10.62 -7.07 -8.33
CA TYR A 296 -11.02 -8.34 -7.74
C TYR A 296 -10.80 -9.49 -8.73
N LYS A 297 -10.02 -10.49 -8.31
CA LYS A 297 -9.73 -11.72 -9.07
C LYS A 297 -9.38 -11.47 -10.55
N GLY A 298 -8.43 -10.59 -10.82
CA GLY A 298 -7.99 -10.33 -12.20
C GLY A 298 -8.79 -9.27 -12.95
N THR A 299 -9.87 -8.74 -12.35
CA THR A 299 -10.83 -7.88 -13.04
C THR A 299 -11.04 -6.56 -12.29
N PHE A 300 -11.13 -5.46 -13.04
CA PHE A 300 -11.48 -4.16 -12.50
C PHE A 300 -12.98 -3.94 -12.46
N TYR A 301 -13.43 -3.34 -11.37
CA TYR A 301 -14.83 -3.01 -11.15
C TYR A 301 -14.97 -1.60 -10.59
N ILE A 302 -16.15 -1.02 -10.78
CA ILE A 302 -16.57 0.20 -10.11
C ILE A 302 -17.90 -0.09 -9.43
N ASN A 303 -17.95 0.10 -8.12
CA ASN A 303 -19.24 0.19 -7.44
C ASN A 303 -19.77 1.61 -7.66
N VAL A 304 -21.01 1.69 -8.12
CA VAL A 304 -21.73 2.95 -8.31
C VAL A 304 -22.85 2.97 -7.28
N LYS A 305 -22.80 3.95 -6.38
CA LYS A 305 -23.91 4.26 -5.47
C LYS A 305 -24.62 5.49 -5.99
N VAL A 306 -25.88 5.33 -6.38
CA VAL A 306 -26.75 6.41 -6.85
C VAL A 306 -27.66 6.85 -5.72
N ASN A 307 -27.77 8.16 -5.53
CA ASN A 307 -28.75 8.80 -4.66
C ASN A 307 -29.71 9.61 -5.55
N ILE A 308 -30.98 9.25 -5.51
CA ILE A 308 -32.04 9.80 -6.34
C ILE A 308 -32.66 10.98 -5.59
N LYS A 309 -32.57 12.17 -6.21
CA LYS A 309 -33.18 13.40 -5.69
C LYS A 309 -34.65 13.52 -6.08
N SER A 310 -34.96 13.23 -7.34
CA SER A 310 -36.34 13.28 -7.86
C SER A 310 -36.48 12.41 -9.11
N LEU A 311 -37.63 11.75 -9.23
CA LEU A 311 -38.06 11.00 -10.43
C LEU A 311 -39.24 11.67 -11.15
N GLU A 312 -39.65 12.85 -10.69
CA GLU A 312 -40.78 13.58 -11.25
C GLU A 312 -40.53 13.94 -12.71
N GLY A 313 -41.50 13.67 -13.58
CA GLY A 313 -41.40 13.92 -15.02
C GLY A 313 -40.44 12.99 -15.77
N ILE A 314 -39.81 12.03 -15.10
CA ILE A 314 -38.88 11.10 -15.75
C ILE A 314 -39.62 9.89 -16.29
N LYS A 315 -39.56 9.71 -17.61
CA LYS A 315 -40.06 8.53 -18.30
C LYS A 315 -39.25 7.30 -17.89
N ASN A 316 -39.91 6.15 -17.78
CA ASN A 316 -39.27 4.88 -17.48
C ASN A 316 -39.62 3.85 -18.57
N ILE A 317 -38.72 2.89 -18.78
CA ILE A 317 -38.91 1.80 -19.74
C ILE A 317 -39.10 0.50 -18.98
N LYS A 318 -40.32 -0.06 -19.01
CA LYS A 318 -40.67 -1.28 -18.24
C LYS A 318 -40.26 -1.18 -16.76
N ASP A 319 -40.62 -0.06 -16.11
CA ASP A 319 -40.27 0.26 -14.72
C ASP A 319 -38.75 0.38 -14.45
N LYS A 320 -37.96 0.71 -15.48
CA LYS A 320 -36.52 0.94 -15.37
C LYS A 320 -36.14 2.38 -15.66
N TYR A 321 -35.19 2.88 -14.90
CA TYR A 321 -34.53 4.16 -15.10
C TYR A 321 -33.10 3.92 -15.58
N LEU A 322 -32.62 4.81 -16.45
CA LEU A 322 -31.26 4.77 -16.96
C LEU A 322 -30.40 5.84 -16.29
N VAL A 323 -29.18 5.48 -15.91
CA VAL A 323 -28.22 6.37 -15.25
C VAL A 323 -26.95 6.46 -16.08
N PRO A 324 -26.83 7.51 -16.90
CA PRO A 324 -25.72 7.62 -17.82
C PRO A 324 -24.58 8.43 -17.18
N ILE A 325 -23.40 7.82 -17.10
CA ILE A 325 -22.21 8.39 -16.45
C ILE A 325 -21.01 8.17 -17.36
N LYS A 326 -20.28 9.25 -17.67
CA LYS A 326 -18.94 9.19 -18.26
C LYS A 326 -17.91 9.14 -17.13
N ILE A 327 -16.97 8.21 -17.21
CA ILE A 327 -15.98 7.96 -16.15
C ILE A 327 -14.59 7.89 -16.77
N THR A 328 -13.69 8.79 -16.38
CA THR A 328 -12.27 8.74 -16.74
C THR A 328 -11.48 8.15 -15.60
N ILE A 329 -10.78 7.05 -15.87
CA ILE A 329 -9.99 6.31 -14.88
C ILE A 329 -8.52 6.43 -15.23
N LYS A 330 -7.71 6.76 -14.23
CA LYS A 330 -6.25 6.67 -14.28
C LYS A 330 -5.82 5.32 -13.73
N PHE A 331 -5.10 4.55 -14.54
CA PHE A 331 -4.48 3.28 -14.20
C PHE A 331 -2.99 3.51 -13.91
N ASN A 332 -2.50 3.00 -12.77
CA ASN A 332 -1.10 3.16 -12.37
C ASN A 332 -0.41 1.80 -12.31
N SER A 333 0.79 1.72 -12.91
CA SER A 333 1.60 0.51 -12.92
C SER A 333 2.02 0.17 -11.51
N GLY A 334 2.04 -1.11 -11.18
CA GLY A 334 2.75 -1.53 -9.99
C GLY A 334 4.26 -1.59 -10.21
N ASP A 335 4.74 -1.55 -11.45
CA ASP A 335 6.17 -1.67 -11.78
C ASP A 335 6.81 -0.27 -11.65
N ILE A 336 7.77 -0.16 -10.71
CA ILE A 336 8.51 1.07 -10.43
C ILE A 336 9.90 0.96 -11.06
N VAL A 337 10.31 1.98 -11.80
CA VAL A 337 11.60 2.04 -12.49
C VAL A 337 12.37 3.29 -12.11
N THR A 338 13.70 3.22 -12.10
CA THR A 338 14.58 4.38 -11.84
C THR A 338 14.96 5.12 -13.10
N THR A 339 14.74 4.52 -14.27
CA THR A 339 14.88 5.16 -15.58
C THR A 339 13.53 5.72 -16.02
N LYS A 340 13.53 6.95 -16.52
CA LYS A 340 12.32 7.61 -16.99
C LYS A 340 11.73 6.82 -18.18
N PRO A 341 10.50 6.30 -18.08
CA PRO A 341 9.89 5.52 -19.15
C PRO A 341 9.40 6.43 -20.29
N GLU A 342 9.25 5.86 -21.48
CA GLU A 342 8.54 6.50 -22.58
C GLU A 342 7.02 6.46 -22.34
N GLY A 343 6.30 7.48 -22.83
CA GLY A 343 4.84 7.59 -22.66
C GLY A 343 4.40 8.30 -21.38
N SER A 344 3.20 7.97 -20.90
CA SER A 344 2.61 8.58 -19.69
C SER A 344 3.13 7.89 -18.43
N TYR A 345 3.54 8.68 -17.44
CA TYR A 345 4.05 8.21 -16.16
C TYR A 345 3.83 9.25 -15.06
N ASP A 346 3.89 8.82 -13.81
CA ASP A 346 4.04 9.69 -12.66
C ASP A 346 5.45 9.54 -12.07
N THR A 347 5.86 10.53 -11.29
CA THR A 347 7.19 10.57 -10.65
C THR A 347 7.05 10.53 -9.15
N ILE A 348 7.79 9.63 -8.51
CA ILE A 348 8.04 9.61 -7.08
C ILE A 348 9.40 10.27 -6.85
N THR A 349 9.40 11.42 -6.19
CA THR A 349 10.63 12.15 -5.87
C THR A 349 11.13 11.79 -4.49
N TYR A 350 12.44 11.61 -4.37
CA TYR A 350 13.11 11.48 -3.09
C TYR A 350 14.30 12.44 -3.01
N TYR A 351 14.61 12.85 -1.78
CA TYR A 351 15.76 13.67 -1.48
C TYR A 351 16.54 13.12 -0.28
N ARG A 352 17.83 13.42 -0.19
CA ARG A 352 18.67 13.20 0.99
C ARG A 352 19.62 14.37 1.19
N TYR A 353 20.03 14.59 2.44
CA TYR A 353 21.05 15.60 2.75
C TYR A 353 22.44 15.00 2.59
N ILE A 354 23.31 15.79 1.98
CA ILE A 354 24.75 15.56 1.88
C ILE A 354 25.42 16.37 2.99
N GLN A 355 26.15 15.69 3.86
CA GLN A 355 26.91 16.32 4.94
C GLN A 355 28.41 16.17 4.64
N LYS A 356 29.11 17.29 4.48
CA LYS A 356 30.56 17.32 4.37
C LYS A 356 31.15 17.45 5.77
N ASN A 357 31.91 16.45 6.19
CA ASN A 357 32.61 16.45 7.47
C ASN A 357 34.09 16.74 7.24
N ARG A 358 34.70 17.44 8.21
CA ARG A 358 36.12 17.78 8.21
C ARG A 358 36.67 17.56 9.61
N ASP A 359 37.75 16.79 9.70
CA ASP A 359 38.55 16.66 10.91
C ASP A 359 39.94 17.24 10.67
N VAL A 360 40.50 17.87 11.71
CA VAL A 360 41.78 18.57 11.65
C VAL A 360 42.62 18.16 12.84
N ILE A 361 43.79 17.58 12.56
CA ILE A 361 44.77 17.21 13.57
C ILE A 361 46.11 17.89 13.28
N TRP A 362 46.95 17.95 14.31
CA TRP A 362 48.30 18.49 14.22
C TRP A 362 49.27 17.38 14.59
N SER A 363 50.21 17.04 13.70
CA SER A 363 51.25 16.04 13.99
C SER A 363 52.62 16.54 13.53
N ALA A 364 53.65 16.18 14.29
CA ALA A 364 55.05 16.34 13.90
C ALA A 364 55.49 15.23 12.91
N ASP A 365 54.69 14.18 12.76
CA ASP A 365 54.95 13.09 11.82
C ASP A 365 54.88 13.57 10.37
N ASN A 366 55.61 12.89 9.50
CA ASN A 366 55.62 13.17 8.06
C ASN A 366 54.41 12.60 7.31
N TYR A 367 53.64 11.71 7.94
CA TYR A 367 52.46 11.06 7.39
C TYR A 367 51.49 10.72 8.51
N VAL A 368 50.19 10.95 8.29
CA VAL A 368 49.13 10.45 9.15
C VAL A 368 48.09 9.72 8.30
N GLU A 369 47.81 8.47 8.66
CA GLU A 369 46.95 7.59 7.87
C GLU A 369 45.54 8.17 7.71
N GLY A 370 45.09 8.29 6.46
CA GLY A 370 43.77 8.81 6.14
C GLY A 370 43.62 10.33 6.26
N TYR A 371 44.70 11.08 6.49
CA TYR A 371 44.71 12.55 6.46
C TYR A 371 45.66 13.09 5.39
N THR A 372 45.29 14.23 4.83
CA THR A 372 46.11 14.98 3.87
C THR A 372 46.84 16.10 4.60
N LYS A 373 48.18 16.11 4.49
CA LYS A 373 49.03 17.19 5.01
C LYS A 373 48.71 18.51 4.29
N THR A 374 48.44 19.57 5.03
CA THR A 374 48.26 20.92 4.46
C THR A 374 49.58 21.70 4.50
N GLY A 375 49.56 22.94 3.97
CA GLY A 375 50.70 23.87 4.07
C GLY A 375 50.81 24.57 5.41
N ASN A 376 49.83 24.41 6.31
CA ASN A 376 49.80 25.12 7.59
C ASN A 376 50.71 24.45 8.61
N THR A 377 51.44 25.26 9.38
CA THR A 377 52.38 24.82 10.41
C THR A 377 52.22 25.63 11.69
N LYS A 378 52.53 25.03 12.84
CA LYS A 378 52.67 25.73 14.13
C LYS A 378 53.88 25.19 14.88
N VAL A 379 54.55 26.05 15.63
CA VAL A 379 55.72 25.70 16.44
C VAL A 379 55.28 25.71 17.90
N GLN A 380 55.53 24.61 18.62
CA GLN A 380 55.26 24.46 20.06
C GLN A 380 56.52 24.17 20.84
#